data_AF-A0A7R8ZEU7-F1
#
_entry.id   AF-A0A7R8ZEU7-F1
#
_cell.length_a   1.000
_cell.length_b   1.000
_cell.length_c   1.000
_cell.angle_alpha   90.00
_cell.angle_beta   90.00
_cell.angle_gamma   90.00
#
_symmetry.space_group_name_H-M   'P 1'
#
loop_
_entity.id
_entity.type
_entity.pdbx_description
1 polymer ?
#
loop_
_entity_poly.entity_id
_entity_poly.type
_entity_poly.pdbx_seq_one_letter_code
_entity_poly.pdbx_strand_id
1 'polypeptide(L)'
;MFVCARFVAPAARTALVSGSRAYLRPLSTVVTNHSSSLSQQNLQTPTSVSLLPAVRNFQTTAITRDIDSAAKFIGAGAATVGVAGSGMGIGVVFGSLMLGYARNPTLKQQLFSYAIIGFALTEAMGLFWAGIGTVFGSLIIGYARNPSLKQQLFSYAILGFALSEAMGLFCLMMAFLLLFAF
;
A
#
# COMPACT_ATOMS: atom_id res chain seq x y z
N MET A 1 24.80 -28.32 25.83
CA MET A 1 25.17 -26.99 26.34
C MET A 1 25.02 -26.00 25.18
N PHE A 2 23.85 -25.40 25.03
CA PHE A 2 23.56 -23.96 25.20
C PHE A 2 24.36 -23.06 24.22
N VAL A 3 23.72 -22.55 23.14
CA VAL A 3 23.12 -21.18 23.01
C VAL A 3 24.23 -20.12 22.82
N CYS A 4 24.31 -19.30 21.75
CA CYS A 4 23.35 -18.25 21.37
C CYS A 4 23.69 -17.64 20.00
N ALA A 5 22.63 -17.30 19.25
CA ALA A 5 22.62 -16.43 18.08
C ALA A 5 22.58 -14.94 18.48
N ARG A 6 22.46 -14.05 17.46
CA ARG A 6 22.09 -12.61 17.48
C ARG A 6 23.28 -11.65 17.58
N PHE A 7 23.32 -10.48 16.95
CA PHE A 7 22.49 -9.79 15.94
C PHE A 7 23.30 -8.50 15.70
N VAL A 8 23.70 -8.22 14.46
CA VAL A 8 24.45 -6.99 14.13
C VAL A 8 23.46 -5.82 14.15
N ALA A 9 23.52 -5.00 15.20
CA ALA A 9 22.94 -3.66 15.24
C ALA A 9 23.99 -2.63 14.79
N PRO A 10 23.60 -1.52 14.15
CA PRO A 10 24.51 -0.52 13.65
C PRO A 10 25.08 0.35 14.77
N ALA A 11 26.30 0.83 14.54
CA ALA A 11 27.15 1.55 15.46
C ALA A 11 26.53 2.81 16.08
N ALA A 12 26.90 3.00 17.34
CA ALA A 12 26.85 4.19 18.19
C ALA A 12 26.88 5.54 17.43
N ARG A 13 26.06 6.54 17.81
CA ARG A 13 26.40 7.57 18.84
C ARG A 13 27.85 8.01 18.70
N THR A 14 28.19 9.24 18.35
CA THR A 14 28.10 10.52 19.10
C THR A 14 28.80 11.56 18.17
N ALA A 15 28.48 12.85 18.05
CA ALA A 15 28.43 13.87 19.07
C ALA A 15 28.12 15.26 18.41
N LEU A 16 27.68 16.22 19.24
CA LEU A 16 27.88 17.68 19.10
C LEU A 16 27.00 18.49 18.12
N VAL A 17 26.06 19.23 18.71
CA VAL A 17 25.72 20.68 18.53
C VAL A 17 24.33 20.82 19.19
N SER A 18 24.21 21.01 20.51
CA SER A 18 24.40 22.26 21.25
C SER A 18 23.88 23.50 20.52
N GLY A 19 22.63 23.89 20.82
CA GLY A 19 22.14 25.26 20.56
C GLY A 19 21.18 25.41 19.38
N SER A 20 19.90 25.05 19.56
CA SER A 20 18.78 25.59 18.76
C SER A 20 17.46 25.50 19.55
N ARG A 21 17.45 26.07 20.76
CA ARG A 21 16.21 26.41 21.49
C ARG A 21 15.96 27.91 21.35
N ALA A 22 15.51 28.33 20.17
CA ALA A 22 14.79 29.57 19.96
C ALA A 22 14.24 29.57 18.52
N TYR A 23 13.03 30.07 18.34
CA TYR A 23 12.35 30.32 17.06
C TYR A 23 11.67 29.15 16.37
N LEU A 24 10.56 28.68 16.94
CA LEU A 24 9.32 28.52 16.15
C LEU A 24 8.12 28.86 17.07
N ARG A 25 7.68 30.11 16.94
CA ARG A 25 6.46 30.68 17.52
C ARG A 25 5.27 30.17 16.68
N PRO A 26 4.18 29.63 17.26
CA PRO A 26 2.97 29.41 16.50
C PRO A 26 2.32 30.78 16.26
N LEU A 27 2.24 31.19 14.99
CA LEU A 27 1.44 32.34 14.58
C LEU A 27 -0.04 31.94 14.65
N SER A 28 -0.75 32.54 15.58
CA SER A 28 -2.21 32.58 15.65
C SER A 28 -2.74 33.48 14.53
N THR A 29 -3.61 32.94 13.66
CA THR A 29 -4.44 33.72 12.73
C THR A 29 -5.89 33.71 13.19
N VAL A 30 -6.22 34.80 13.87
CA VAL A 30 -7.44 35.65 13.80
C VAL A 30 -8.78 35.00 13.43
N VAL A 31 -9.65 35.08 14.43
CA VAL A 31 -11.11 35.04 14.47
C VAL A 31 -11.78 35.97 13.44
N THR A 32 -12.77 35.44 12.72
CA THR A 32 -14.01 36.18 12.40
C THR A 32 -15.19 35.22 12.57
N ASN A 33 -15.83 35.25 13.73
CA ASN A 33 -17.20 34.77 13.85
C ASN A 33 -18.01 35.76 14.69
N HIS A 34 -19.17 36.05 14.13
CA HIS A 34 -20.13 37.07 14.46
C HIS A 34 -20.89 36.68 15.73
N SER A 35 -20.80 37.48 16.80
CA SER A 35 -21.81 37.46 17.87
C SER A 35 -21.89 38.78 18.64
N SER A 36 -23.13 39.24 18.65
CA SER A 36 -23.79 40.28 19.42
C SER A 36 -23.43 40.39 20.91
N SER A 37 -23.33 41.65 21.35
CA SER A 37 -23.77 42.23 22.65
C SER A 37 -23.34 41.56 23.97
N LEU A 38 -22.44 42.23 24.71
CA LEU A 38 -22.64 42.53 26.15
C LEU A 38 -21.49 43.40 26.70
N SER A 39 -21.80 44.67 26.96
CA SER A 39 -21.04 45.53 27.86
C SER A 39 -21.81 45.65 29.17
N GLN A 40 -21.34 44.96 30.23
CA GLN A 40 -21.90 45.10 31.57
C GLN A 40 -20.79 45.34 32.60
N GLN A 41 -20.84 46.56 33.13
CA GLN A 41 -20.59 46.99 34.50
C GLN A 41 -19.65 46.16 35.40
N ASN A 42 -18.55 46.84 35.75
CA ASN A 42 -17.68 46.56 36.87
C ASN A 42 -18.30 47.12 38.17
N LEU A 43 -18.55 46.27 39.18
CA LEU A 43 -18.52 46.66 40.59
C LEU A 43 -18.23 45.43 41.48
N GLN A 44 -17.26 45.58 42.38
CA GLN A 44 -16.71 44.60 43.31
C GLN A 44 -17.68 44.25 44.46
N THR A 45 -17.61 43.01 45.02
CA THR A 45 -17.66 42.62 46.47
C THR A 45 -17.79 41.09 46.67
N PRO A 46 -17.49 40.50 47.87
CA PRO A 46 -16.70 39.26 48.01
C PRO A 46 -17.43 37.98 48.46
N THR A 47 -16.73 36.84 48.27
CA THR A 47 -16.82 35.54 48.98
C THR A 47 -18.18 34.86 49.17
N SER A 48 -18.44 33.81 48.37
CA SER A 48 -19.20 32.63 48.82
C SER A 48 -18.82 31.40 47.98
N VAL A 49 -18.21 30.42 48.62
CA VAL A 49 -17.85 29.11 48.04
C VAL A 49 -19.14 28.31 47.85
N SER A 50 -19.70 28.27 46.63
CA SER A 50 -20.87 27.43 46.35
C SER A 50 -20.44 26.02 45.95
N LEU A 51 -20.52 25.07 46.89
CA LEU A 51 -20.56 23.65 46.59
C LEU A 51 -21.88 23.31 45.91
N LEU A 52 -21.94 23.45 44.59
CA LEU A 52 -23.00 22.84 43.78
C LEU A 52 -22.44 21.55 43.16
N PRO A 53 -23.17 20.41 43.23
CA PRO A 53 -22.77 19.22 42.49
C PRO A 53 -22.74 19.58 41.01
N ALA A 54 -21.56 19.53 40.39
CA ALA A 54 -21.44 19.69 38.95
C ALA A 54 -22.31 18.62 38.29
N VAL A 55 -23.47 19.02 37.77
CA VAL A 55 -24.30 18.18 36.92
C VAL A 55 -23.46 17.88 35.68
N ARG A 56 -22.79 16.72 35.69
CA ARG A 56 -22.08 16.21 34.53
C ARG A 56 -23.13 15.81 33.52
N ASN A 57 -23.54 16.75 32.67
CA ASN A 57 -24.19 16.41 31.42
C ASN A 57 -23.33 15.31 30.77
N PHE A 58 -23.97 14.21 30.36
CA PHE A 58 -23.30 13.18 29.57
C PHE A 58 -22.75 13.85 28.31
N GLN A 59 -21.48 14.20 28.35
CA GLN A 59 -20.75 14.75 27.23
C GLN A 59 -20.47 13.57 26.31
N THR A 60 -21.35 13.35 25.33
CA THR A 60 -21.08 12.38 24.29
C THR A 60 -19.83 12.88 23.56
N THR A 61 -18.78 12.07 23.50
CA THR A 61 -17.60 12.40 22.68
C THR A 61 -18.06 12.77 21.27
N ALA A 62 -17.49 13.85 20.71
CA ALA A 62 -17.78 14.25 19.33
C ALA A 62 -17.58 13.05 18.38
N ILE A 63 -18.39 12.97 17.32
CA ILE A 63 -18.32 11.90 16.30
C ILE A 63 -16.86 11.72 15.85
N THR A 64 -16.27 10.56 16.16
CA THR A 64 -14.84 10.27 15.97
C THR A 64 -14.51 10.12 14.48
N ARG A 65 -14.11 11.23 13.83
CA ARG A 65 -13.59 11.21 12.44
C ARG A 65 -12.20 10.56 12.31
N ASP A 66 -11.56 10.26 13.43
CA ASP A 66 -10.19 9.75 13.50
C ASP A 66 -10.10 8.29 13.01
N ILE A 67 -11.18 7.51 13.16
CA ILE A 67 -11.23 6.11 12.72
C ILE A 67 -11.30 6.02 11.19
N ASP A 68 -12.13 6.85 10.55
CA ASP A 68 -12.24 6.90 9.09
C ASP A 68 -10.95 7.35 8.43
N SER A 69 -10.25 8.31 9.05
CA SER A 69 -8.95 8.77 8.57
C SER A 69 -7.86 7.72 8.79
N ALA A 70 -7.85 7.01 9.93
CA ALA A 70 -6.97 5.87 10.15
C ALA A 70 -7.23 4.73 9.13
N ALA A 71 -8.49 4.40 8.88
CA ALA A 71 -8.89 3.39 7.90
C ALA A 71 -8.45 3.75 6.48
N LYS A 72 -8.52 5.03 6.08
CA LYS A 72 -8.00 5.51 4.79
C LYS A 72 -6.51 5.30 4.64
N PHE A 73 -5.71 5.59 5.68
CA PHE A 73 -4.26 5.37 5.63
C PHE A 73 -3.90 3.88 5.59
N ILE A 74 -4.63 3.03 6.32
CA ILE A 74 -4.47 1.58 6.25
C ILE A 74 -4.84 1.06 4.85
N GLY A 75 -5.97 1.49 4.30
CA GLY A 75 -6.42 1.13 2.95
C GLY A 75 -5.44 1.59 1.87
N ALA A 76 -4.91 2.81 1.98
CA ALA A 76 -3.87 3.32 1.09
C ALA A 76 -2.59 2.48 1.16
N GLY A 77 -2.16 2.09 2.37
CA GLY A 77 -1.02 1.20 2.58
C GLY A 77 -1.25 -0.19 1.97
N ALA A 78 -2.42 -0.78 2.20
CA ALA A 78 -2.80 -2.08 1.64
C ALA A 78 -2.84 -2.05 0.10
N ALA A 79 -3.32 -0.97 -0.51
CA ALA A 79 -3.33 -0.80 -1.96
C ALA A 79 -1.91 -0.77 -2.56
N THR A 80 -0.92 -0.21 -1.83
CA THR A 80 0.48 -0.17 -2.31
C THR A 80 1.21 -1.51 -2.27
N VAL A 81 0.70 -2.53 -1.55
CA VAL A 81 1.33 -3.87 -1.49
C VAL A 81 1.42 -4.52 -2.87
N GLY A 82 0.50 -4.19 -3.79
CA GLY A 82 0.54 -4.67 -5.18
C GLY A 82 1.81 -4.29 -5.94
N VAL A 83 2.45 -3.16 -5.62
CA VAL A 83 3.62 -2.68 -6.37
C VAL A 83 4.85 -3.57 -6.17
N ALA A 84 5.09 -4.04 -4.93
CA ALA A 84 6.14 -5.00 -4.64
C ALA A 84 5.98 -6.28 -5.47
N GLY A 85 4.71 -6.59 -5.73
CA GLY A 85 4.32 -7.67 -6.55
C GLY A 85 4.73 -7.59 -8.01
N SER A 86 4.36 -6.49 -8.66
CA SER A 86 4.69 -6.31 -10.07
C SER A 86 6.20 -6.45 -10.32
N GLY A 87 7.03 -5.90 -9.44
CA GLY A 87 8.49 -6.08 -9.49
C GLY A 87 8.94 -7.55 -9.49
N MET A 88 8.31 -8.40 -8.67
CA MET A 88 8.57 -9.84 -8.68
C MET A 88 8.12 -10.49 -9.99
N GLY A 89 6.90 -10.22 -10.45
CA GLY A 89 6.35 -10.82 -11.66
C GLY A 89 7.20 -10.48 -12.89
N ILE A 90 7.60 -9.21 -13.03
CA ILE A 90 8.49 -8.74 -14.10
C ILE A 90 9.85 -9.43 -14.02
N GLY A 91 10.44 -9.51 -12.82
CA GLY A 91 11.71 -10.19 -12.61
C GLY A 91 11.68 -11.65 -13.06
N VAL A 92 10.57 -12.35 -12.81
CA VAL A 92 10.38 -13.74 -13.27
C VAL A 92 10.26 -13.82 -14.80
N VAL A 93 9.48 -12.94 -15.44
CA VAL A 93 9.30 -12.92 -16.90
C VAL A 93 10.62 -12.63 -17.61
N PHE A 94 11.33 -11.58 -17.20
CA PHE A 94 12.60 -11.20 -17.82
C PHE A 94 13.74 -12.15 -17.46
N GLY A 95 13.77 -12.73 -16.26
CA GLY A 95 14.71 -13.79 -15.90
C GLY A 95 14.51 -15.04 -16.77
N SER A 96 13.25 -15.40 -17.02
CA SER A 96 12.88 -16.50 -17.93
C SER A 96 13.22 -16.20 -19.39
N LEU A 97 13.08 -14.95 -19.83
CA LEU A 97 13.54 -14.48 -21.14
C LEU A 97 15.03 -14.67 -21.31
N MET A 98 15.84 -14.22 -20.34
CA MET A 98 17.29 -14.35 -20.40
C MET A 98 17.70 -15.83 -20.48
N LEU A 99 17.09 -16.69 -19.66
CA LEU A 99 17.35 -18.13 -19.67
C LEU A 99 16.88 -18.80 -20.98
N GLY A 100 15.70 -18.43 -21.48
CA GLY A 100 15.17 -18.95 -22.74
C GLY A 100 16.02 -18.53 -23.95
N TYR A 101 16.44 -17.27 -23.97
CA TYR A 101 17.31 -16.72 -25.01
C TYR A 101 18.69 -17.38 -25.01
N ALA A 102 19.28 -17.61 -23.83
CA ALA A 102 20.55 -18.31 -23.69
C ALA A 102 20.51 -19.75 -24.25
N ARG A 103 19.33 -20.39 -24.26
CA ARG A 103 19.15 -21.74 -24.83
C ARG A 103 18.95 -21.73 -26.33
N ASN A 104 18.18 -20.76 -26.85
CA ASN A 104 17.83 -20.69 -28.27
C ASN A 104 17.84 -19.24 -28.81
N PRO A 105 19.01 -18.75 -29.28
CA PRO A 105 19.15 -17.36 -29.72
C PRO A 105 18.41 -17.04 -31.03
N THR A 106 18.04 -18.07 -31.81
CA THR A 106 17.29 -17.93 -33.07
C THR A 106 15.85 -17.44 -32.87
N LEU A 107 15.27 -17.66 -31.68
CA LEU A 107 13.87 -17.36 -31.37
C LEU A 107 13.67 -16.01 -30.65
N LYS A 108 14.70 -15.14 -30.66
CA LYS A 108 14.76 -13.91 -29.85
C LYS A 108 13.53 -13.01 -29.99
N GLN A 109 13.07 -12.81 -31.23
CA GLN A 109 11.99 -11.87 -31.51
C GLN A 109 10.67 -12.35 -30.92
N GLN A 110 10.41 -13.66 -30.99
CA GLN A 110 9.18 -14.26 -30.47
C GLN A 110 9.22 -14.37 -28.94
N LEU A 111 10.34 -14.79 -28.36
CA LEU A 111 10.51 -14.81 -26.90
C LEU A 111 10.37 -13.41 -26.31
N PHE A 112 10.97 -12.40 -26.94
CA PHE A 112 10.83 -11.01 -26.52
C PHE A 112 9.37 -10.55 -26.61
N SER A 113 8.67 -10.87 -27.70
CA SER A 113 7.24 -10.56 -27.83
C SER A 113 6.42 -11.17 -26.69
N TYR A 114 6.66 -12.44 -26.31
CA TYR A 114 5.97 -13.08 -25.20
C TYR A 114 6.35 -12.48 -23.84
N ALA A 115 7.61 -12.06 -23.66
CA ALA A 115 8.05 -11.37 -22.46
C ALA A 115 7.38 -10.00 -22.30
N ILE A 116 7.23 -9.24 -23.38
CA ILE A 116 6.54 -7.94 -23.34
C ILE A 116 5.05 -8.11 -23.07
N ILE A 117 4.40 -9.13 -23.64
CA ILE A 117 3.01 -9.46 -23.30
C ILE A 117 2.89 -9.83 -21.81
N GLY A 118 3.77 -10.71 -21.31
CA GLY A 118 3.79 -11.09 -19.90
C GLY A 118 4.07 -9.93 -18.95
N PHE A 119 4.97 -9.02 -19.33
CA PHE A 119 5.26 -7.77 -18.62
C PHE A 119 4.02 -6.89 -18.53
N ALA A 120 3.38 -6.60 -19.67
CA ALA A 120 2.22 -5.73 -19.73
C ALA A 120 1.05 -6.28 -18.90
N LEU A 121 0.82 -7.60 -18.96
CA LEU A 121 -0.23 -8.24 -18.17
C LEU A 121 0.09 -8.26 -16.67
N THR A 122 1.36 -8.43 -16.30
CA THR A 122 1.79 -8.37 -14.90
C THR A 122 1.56 -6.97 -14.30
N GLU A 123 1.91 -5.92 -15.06
CA GLU A 123 1.71 -4.53 -14.65
C GLU A 123 0.23 -4.16 -14.56
N ALA A 124 -0.58 -4.53 -15.57
CA ALA A 124 -2.01 -4.22 -15.61
C ALA A 124 -2.77 -4.80 -14.41
N MET A 125 -2.31 -5.94 -13.90
CA MET A 125 -2.98 -6.67 -12.84
C MET A 125 -2.55 -6.27 -11.42
N GLY A 126 -1.43 -5.58 -11.26
CA GLY A 126 -0.97 -4.97 -10.00
C GLY A 126 -0.84 -5.93 -8.81
N LEU A 127 -1.98 -6.37 -8.24
CA LEU A 127 -2.15 -7.13 -7.01
C LEU A 127 -2.11 -8.67 -7.19
N PHE A 128 -2.20 -9.20 -8.41
CA PHE A 128 -2.13 -10.66 -8.67
C PHE A 128 -0.88 -11.05 -9.50
N TRP A 129 0.24 -10.41 -9.16
CA TRP A 129 1.50 -10.39 -9.91
C TRP A 129 2.24 -11.73 -10.04
N ALA A 130 2.20 -12.58 -9.01
CA ALA A 130 3.04 -13.78 -8.94
C ALA A 130 2.54 -14.86 -9.91
N GLY A 131 1.21 -14.94 -10.10
CA GLY A 131 0.60 -15.91 -11.01
C GLY A 131 0.98 -15.64 -12.46
N ILE A 132 0.81 -14.40 -12.92
CA ILE A 132 1.03 -14.06 -14.35
C ILE A 132 2.51 -14.16 -14.71
N GLY A 133 3.39 -13.62 -13.87
CA GLY A 133 4.83 -13.64 -14.14
C GLY A 133 5.40 -15.06 -14.23
N THR A 134 4.91 -15.97 -13.38
CA THR A 134 5.34 -17.39 -13.42
C THR A 134 4.74 -18.16 -14.60
N VAL A 135 3.49 -17.89 -14.98
CA VAL A 135 2.83 -18.47 -16.17
C VAL A 135 3.58 -18.06 -17.44
N PHE A 136 3.84 -16.77 -17.64
CA PHE A 136 4.58 -16.28 -18.80
C PHE A 136 6.06 -16.67 -18.77
N GLY A 137 6.69 -16.71 -17.59
CA GLY A 137 8.05 -17.25 -17.46
C GLY A 137 8.15 -18.71 -17.89
N SER A 138 7.18 -19.53 -17.49
CA SER A 138 7.08 -20.93 -17.89
C SER A 138 6.81 -21.08 -19.40
N LEU A 139 5.96 -20.24 -19.98
CA LEU A 139 5.72 -20.18 -21.42
C LEU A 139 7.02 -19.90 -22.19
N ILE A 140 7.79 -18.90 -21.77
CA ILE A 140 9.05 -18.51 -22.43
C ILE A 140 10.07 -19.64 -22.39
N ILE A 141 10.30 -20.24 -21.23
CA ILE A 141 11.28 -21.32 -21.07
C ILE A 141 10.79 -22.61 -21.76
N GLY A 142 9.48 -22.85 -21.75
CA GLY A 142 8.86 -23.98 -22.45
C GLY A 142 8.99 -23.86 -23.96
N TYR A 143 8.70 -22.67 -24.50
CA TYR A 143 8.84 -22.38 -25.93
C TYR A 143 10.30 -22.43 -26.39
N ALA A 144 11.21 -21.92 -25.55
CA ALA A 144 12.64 -22.07 -25.78
C ALA A 144 13.05 -23.55 -25.86
N ARG A 145 12.51 -24.43 -25.01
CA ARG A 145 12.88 -25.86 -25.02
C ARG A 145 12.33 -26.61 -26.23
N ASN A 146 11.05 -26.41 -26.55
CA ASN A 146 10.36 -27.17 -27.59
C ASN A 146 9.51 -26.23 -28.47
N PRO A 147 10.06 -25.69 -29.58
CA PRO A 147 9.37 -24.72 -30.42
C PRO A 147 8.16 -25.30 -31.17
N SER A 148 8.11 -26.62 -31.35
CA SER A 148 7.02 -27.33 -32.02
C SER A 148 5.68 -27.23 -31.28
N LEU A 149 5.70 -27.06 -29.95
CA LEU A 149 4.52 -27.06 -29.09
C LEU A 149 3.96 -25.65 -28.79
N LYS A 150 4.36 -24.63 -29.56
CA LYS A 150 4.03 -23.23 -29.29
C LYS A 150 2.55 -22.94 -29.06
N GLN A 151 1.68 -23.55 -29.88
CA GLN A 151 0.24 -23.29 -29.85
C GLN A 151 -0.39 -23.84 -28.56
N GLN A 152 0.01 -25.04 -28.16
CA GLN A 152 -0.47 -25.69 -26.94
C GLN A 152 0.05 -24.96 -25.69
N LEU A 153 1.34 -24.61 -25.66
CA LEU A 153 1.92 -23.85 -24.56
C LEU A 153 1.28 -22.48 -24.39
N PHE A 154 1.00 -21.79 -25.49
CA PHE A 154 0.30 -20.52 -25.44
C PHE A 154 -1.13 -20.69 -24.93
N SER A 155 -1.86 -21.72 -25.38
CA SER A 155 -3.21 -22.02 -24.87
C SER A 155 -3.20 -22.27 -23.35
N TYR A 156 -2.22 -23.01 -22.84
CA TYR A 156 -2.06 -23.23 -21.39
C TYR A 156 -1.68 -21.95 -20.64
N ALA A 157 -0.88 -21.07 -21.26
CA ALA A 157 -0.55 -19.78 -20.67
C ALA A 157 -1.80 -18.89 -20.55
N ILE A 158 -2.65 -18.85 -21.57
CA ILE A 158 -3.91 -18.10 -21.53
C ILE A 158 -4.89 -18.70 -20.52
N LEU A 159 -4.94 -20.02 -20.39
CA LEU A 159 -5.73 -20.67 -19.35
C LEU A 159 -5.26 -20.26 -17.94
N GLY A 160 -3.94 -20.31 -17.69
CA GLY A 160 -3.36 -19.90 -16.41
C GLY A 160 -3.59 -18.41 -16.11
N PHE A 161 -3.51 -17.56 -17.14
CA PHE A 161 -3.86 -16.14 -17.06
C PHE A 161 -5.33 -15.94 -16.68
N ALA A 162 -6.27 -16.59 -17.39
CA ALA A 162 -7.69 -16.48 -17.12
C ALA A 162 -8.07 -16.93 -15.70
N LEU A 163 -7.42 -17.98 -15.18
CA LEU A 163 -7.62 -18.42 -13.80
C LEU A 163 -7.07 -17.43 -12.77
N SER A 164 -5.92 -16.81 -13.04
CA SER A 164 -5.40 -15.72 -12.19
C SER A 164 -6.32 -14.49 -12.21
N GLU A 165 -6.82 -14.10 -13.39
CA GLU A 165 -7.79 -13.01 -13.56
C GLU A 165 -9.08 -13.29 -12.79
N ALA A 166 -9.62 -14.51 -12.85
CA ALA A 166 -10.82 -14.87 -12.12
C ALA A 166 -10.67 -14.67 -10.60
N MET A 167 -9.49 -14.96 -10.03
CA MET A 167 -9.20 -14.69 -8.61
C MET A 167 -9.02 -13.21 -8.30
N GLY A 168 -8.36 -12.46 -9.19
CA GLY A 168 -8.23 -11.00 -9.07
C GLY A 168 -9.59 -10.30 -9.09
N LEU A 169 -10.44 -10.63 -10.07
CA LEU A 169 -11.79 -10.10 -10.18
C LEU A 169 -12.69 -10.54 -9.02
N PHE A 170 -12.51 -11.75 -8.49
CA PHE A 170 -13.22 -12.18 -7.28
C PHE A 170 -12.85 -11.32 -6.05
N CYS A 171 -11.57 -10.98 -5.88
CA CYS A 171 -11.13 -10.09 -4.82
C CYS A 171 -11.72 -8.67 -5.00
N LEU A 172 -11.70 -8.15 -6.23
CA LEU A 172 -12.25 -6.83 -6.56
C LEU A 172 -13.77 -6.78 -6.39
N MET A 173 -14.48 -7.85 -6.72
CA MET A 173 -15.91 -8.02 -6.45
C MET A 173 -16.21 -7.93 -4.96
N MET A 174 -15.46 -8.66 -4.11
CA MET A 174 -15.63 -8.59 -2.66
C MET A 174 -15.31 -7.21 -2.09
N ALA A 175 -14.29 -6.53 -2.63
CA ALA A 175 -13.97 -5.16 -2.26
C ALA A 175 -15.12 -4.19 -2.56
N PHE A 176 -15.75 -4.29 -3.74
CA PHE A 176 -16.92 -3.48 -4.08
C PHE A 176 -18.15 -3.82 -3.24
N LEU A 177 -18.36 -5.10 -2.91
CA LEU A 177 -19.44 -5.52 -2.03
C LEU A 177 -19.26 -4.88 -0.63
N LEU A 178 -18.04 -4.88 -0.09
CA LEU A 178 -17.73 -4.21 1.18
C LEU A 178 -17.83 -2.68 1.12
N LEU A 179 -17.63 -2.05 -0.05
CA LEU A 179 -17.64 -0.59 -0.17
C LEU A 179 -19.04 -0.01 -0.40
N PHE A 180 -19.91 -0.75 -1.10
CA PHE A 180 -21.22 -0.25 -1.55
C PHE A 180 -22.43 -1.00 -1.00
N ALA A 181 -22.28 -2.24 -0.54
CA ALA A 181 -23.42 -3.07 -0.11
C ALA A 181 -23.57 -3.23 1.40
N PHE A 182 -22.52 -2.94 2.18
CA PHE A 182 -22.54 -2.88 3.65
C PHE A 182 -22.23 -1.45 4.11
#